data_AF-A0A2Z6QCS1-F1
#
_entry.id   AF-A0A2Z6QCS1-F1
#
_cell.length_a   1.000
_cell.length_b   1.000
_cell.length_c   1.000
_cell.angle_alpha   90.00
_cell.angle_beta   90.00
_cell.angle_gamma   90.00
#
_symmetry.space_group_name_H-M   'P 1'
#
loop_
_entity.id
_entity.type
_entity.pdbx_description
1 polymer ?
#
loop_
_entity_poly.entity_id
_entity_poly.type
_entity_poly.pdbx_seq_one_letter_code
_entity_poly.pdbx_strand_id
1 'polypeptide(L)'
;MSASSQQPTSSTSQIPNSTQAIVEQLLSQRKFFEKESSQVKHLDNTSIPSNSTVFLRLCDDMEYIIDSVCTKIMIEECKNLKLTVNDKILTSIIEVWKSDNVNLNLNSQVQTVQIDHCKNINLNYNNPNHFYSAVWTTTSKFSLKIFENDQEKYTFNNEKDNEEDSLNKQNIIRLIDNKLVTEELVRAENWFPITQREWKEWTVKASANAERLRQKEKEKVEAENKNNENTNNNETTN
;
A
#
# COMPACT_ATOMS: atom_id res chain seq x y z
N MET A 1 -18.51 55.83 -38.56
CA MET A 1 -18.86 55.01 -37.38
C MET A 1 -17.66 54.14 -37.08
N SER A 2 -16.83 54.56 -36.12
CA SER A 2 -15.53 53.94 -35.83
C SER A 2 -15.71 52.87 -34.75
N ALA A 3 -15.32 51.63 -35.06
CA ALA A 3 -15.34 50.52 -34.14
C ALA A 3 -14.13 50.60 -33.19
N SER A 4 -14.40 50.57 -31.89
CA SER A 4 -13.40 50.47 -30.82
C SER A 4 -13.07 48.99 -30.59
N SER A 5 -11.84 48.56 -30.87
CA SER A 5 -11.34 47.25 -30.49
C SER A 5 -10.71 47.32 -29.09
N GLN A 6 -11.33 46.68 -28.10
CA GLN A 6 -10.68 46.37 -26.83
C GLN A 6 -9.90 45.06 -27.00
N GLN A 7 -8.58 45.11 -26.80
CA GLN A 7 -7.77 43.91 -26.59
C GLN A 7 -8.06 43.33 -25.19
N PRO A 8 -8.24 42.02 -25.04
CA PRO A 8 -8.28 41.38 -23.73
C PRO A 8 -6.86 41.28 -23.16
N THR A 9 -6.65 41.87 -21.98
CA THR A 9 -5.45 41.69 -21.17
C THR A 9 -5.42 40.26 -20.63
N SER A 10 -4.36 39.51 -20.96
CA SER A 10 -4.10 38.19 -20.41
C SER A 10 -3.64 38.32 -18.96
N SER A 11 -4.52 37.97 -18.02
CA SER A 11 -4.20 37.83 -16.61
C SER A 11 -3.37 36.55 -16.40
N THR A 12 -2.05 36.68 -16.39
CA THR A 12 -1.16 35.67 -15.84
C THR A 12 -1.40 35.58 -14.33
N SER A 13 -2.14 34.55 -13.91
CA SER A 13 -2.28 34.16 -12.51
C SER A 13 -0.90 33.80 -11.95
N GLN A 14 -0.32 34.69 -11.14
CA GLN A 14 0.91 34.42 -10.41
C GLN A 14 0.58 33.43 -9.27
N ILE A 15 1.20 32.25 -9.32
CA ILE A 15 1.12 31.26 -8.25
C ILE A 15 1.79 31.85 -7.01
N PRO A 16 1.16 31.84 -5.82
CA PRO A 16 1.78 32.35 -4.61
C PRO A 16 3.04 31.56 -4.24
N ASN A 17 4.10 32.28 -3.86
CA ASN A 17 5.45 31.76 -3.55
C ASN A 17 5.48 30.54 -2.60
N SER A 18 4.47 30.39 -1.73
CA SER A 18 4.35 29.25 -0.82
C SER A 18 4.07 27.92 -1.53
N THR A 19 3.29 27.93 -2.61
CA THR A 19 2.93 26.70 -3.34
C THR A 19 4.14 26.17 -4.09
N GLN A 20 4.92 27.06 -4.70
CA GLN A 20 6.13 26.67 -5.41
C GLN A 20 7.19 26.08 -4.45
N ALA A 21 7.39 26.70 -3.29
CA ALA A 21 8.29 26.18 -2.26
C ALA A 21 7.88 24.79 -1.76
N ILE A 22 6.57 24.54 -1.55
CA ILE A 22 6.06 23.23 -1.16
C ILE A 22 6.29 22.20 -2.26
N VAL A 23 6.06 22.56 -3.53
CA VAL A 23 6.30 21.67 -4.67
C VAL A 23 7.78 21.33 -4.78
N GLU A 24 8.67 22.30 -4.67
CA GLU A 24 10.12 22.09 -4.69
C GLU A 24 10.57 21.20 -3.53
N GLN A 25 10.02 21.41 -2.33
CA GLN A 25 10.26 20.55 -1.17
C GLN A 25 9.80 19.10 -1.44
N LEU A 26 8.59 18.90 -1.96
CA LEU A 26 8.06 17.56 -2.27
C LEU A 26 8.85 16.87 -3.39
N LEU A 27 9.35 17.62 -4.37
CA LEU A 27 10.20 17.08 -5.44
C LEU A 27 11.60 16.73 -4.93
N SER A 28 12.16 17.52 -4.01
CA SER A 28 13.47 17.25 -3.40
C SER A 28 13.51 15.95 -2.58
N GLN A 29 12.34 15.48 -2.13
CA GLN A 29 12.17 14.21 -1.44
C GLN A 29 12.14 13.02 -2.41
N ARG A 30 12.29 13.21 -3.72
CA ARG A 30 12.34 12.10 -4.68
C ARG A 30 13.78 11.86 -5.09
N LYS A 31 14.28 10.65 -4.81
CA LYS A 31 15.61 10.22 -5.27
C LYS A 31 15.46 9.24 -6.41
N PHE A 32 15.94 9.64 -7.58
CA PHE A 32 15.87 8.86 -8.81
C PHE A 32 17.21 8.21 -9.13
N PHE A 33 17.16 6.91 -9.43
CA PHE A 33 18.23 6.14 -10.06
C PHE A 33 17.63 5.60 -11.36
N GLU A 34 18.04 6.18 -12.49
CA GLU A 34 17.38 5.93 -13.78
C GLU A 34 18.37 5.57 -14.87
N LYS A 35 17.99 4.63 -15.75
CA LYS A 35 18.77 4.26 -16.94
C LYS A 35 20.21 3.82 -16.62
N GLU A 36 20.37 3.23 -15.44
CA GLU A 36 21.63 2.66 -14.99
C GLU A 36 21.71 1.19 -15.39
N SER A 37 22.92 0.72 -15.67
CA SER A 37 23.11 -0.69 -16.04
C SER A 37 24.46 -1.26 -15.64
N SER A 38 24.48 -2.59 -15.47
CA SER A 38 25.67 -3.42 -15.26
C SER A 38 26.52 -3.00 -14.06
N GLN A 39 25.89 -2.60 -12.95
CA GLN A 39 26.57 -2.09 -11.76
C GLN A 39 26.00 -2.67 -10.46
N VAL A 40 26.85 -2.68 -9.44
CA VAL A 40 26.46 -2.86 -8.04
C VAL A 40 26.57 -1.51 -7.35
N LYS A 41 25.50 -1.07 -6.68
CA LYS A 41 25.46 0.20 -5.95
C LYS A 41 25.03 0.01 -4.51
N HIS A 42 25.89 0.47 -3.60
CA HIS A 42 25.56 0.63 -2.20
C HIS A 42 25.01 2.04 -1.98
N LEU A 43 23.80 2.12 -1.44
CA LEU A 43 23.08 3.36 -1.21
C LEU A 43 22.89 3.57 0.29
N ASP A 44 23.73 4.42 0.85
CA ASP A 44 23.72 4.81 2.25
C ASP A 44 23.04 6.18 2.46
N ASN A 45 23.13 6.70 3.68
CA ASN A 45 22.54 7.98 4.07
C ASN A 45 23.17 9.21 3.38
N THR A 46 24.32 9.05 2.70
CA THR A 46 24.92 10.09 1.87
C THR A 46 24.27 10.15 0.49
N SER A 47 23.74 9.00 0.03
CA SER A 47 23.10 8.84 -1.27
C SER A 47 21.58 9.05 -1.22
N ILE A 48 20.95 8.60 -0.14
CA ILE A 48 19.50 8.65 0.08
C ILE A 48 19.21 9.38 1.40
N PRO A 49 18.64 10.59 1.35
CA PRO A 49 18.08 11.22 2.55
C PRO A 49 16.93 10.39 3.15
N SER A 50 16.83 10.38 4.49
CA SER A 50 15.87 9.53 5.22
C SER A 50 14.39 9.81 4.92
N ASN A 51 14.07 11.02 4.46
CA ASN A 51 12.74 11.42 4.06
C ASN A 51 12.45 11.17 2.57
N SER A 52 13.37 10.56 1.83
CA SER A 52 13.21 10.38 0.39
C SER A 52 12.38 9.16 0.01
N THR A 53 11.55 9.30 -1.02
CA THR A 53 11.05 8.18 -1.82
C THR A 53 12.09 7.84 -2.88
N VAL A 54 12.51 6.58 -2.90
CA VAL A 54 13.50 6.05 -3.84
C VAL A 54 12.79 5.50 -5.07
N PHE A 55 13.22 5.92 -6.24
CA PHE A 55 12.76 5.44 -7.53
C PHE A 55 13.92 4.76 -8.25
N LEU A 56 13.76 3.47 -8.56
CA LEU A 56 14.64 2.70 -9.44
C LEU A 56 13.87 2.51 -10.75
N ARG A 57 14.31 3.16 -11.84
CA ARG A 57 13.53 3.17 -13.10
C ARG A 57 14.38 2.89 -14.31
N LEU A 58 13.91 2.06 -15.23
CA LEU A 58 14.64 1.77 -16.48
C LEU A 58 16.06 1.24 -16.20
N CYS A 59 16.24 0.49 -15.11
CA CYS A 59 17.53 -0.05 -14.70
C CYS A 59 17.66 -1.51 -15.12
N ASP A 60 18.75 -1.85 -15.79
CA ASP A 60 18.98 -3.17 -16.38
C ASP A 60 20.27 -3.80 -15.85
N ASP A 61 20.22 -5.06 -15.43
CA ASP A 61 21.39 -5.79 -14.92
C ASP A 61 22.06 -5.07 -13.73
N MET A 62 21.24 -4.69 -12.75
CA MET A 62 21.66 -3.89 -11.58
C MET A 62 21.52 -4.65 -10.28
N GLU A 63 22.43 -4.40 -9.35
CA GLU A 63 22.29 -4.74 -7.94
C GLU A 63 22.31 -3.47 -7.07
N TYR A 64 21.24 -3.22 -6.35
CA TYR A 64 21.18 -2.16 -5.34
C TYR A 64 21.17 -2.75 -3.94
N ILE A 65 21.97 -2.17 -3.05
CA ILE A 65 22.01 -2.51 -1.63
C ILE A 65 21.70 -1.22 -0.87
N ILE A 66 20.53 -1.17 -0.24
CA ILE A 66 20.05 0.00 0.48
C ILE A 66 20.31 -0.19 1.97
N ASP A 67 21.32 0.53 2.45
CA ASP A 67 21.79 0.59 3.84
C ASP A 67 21.37 1.92 4.50
N SER A 68 20.20 2.44 4.12
CA SER A 68 19.69 3.72 4.60
C SER A 68 18.17 3.73 4.74
N VAL A 69 17.70 4.45 5.77
CA VAL A 69 16.28 4.76 5.93
C VAL A 69 15.76 5.50 4.70
N CYS A 70 14.57 5.16 4.24
CA CYS A 70 13.84 5.92 3.23
C CYS A 70 12.33 5.88 3.48
N THR A 71 11.58 6.76 2.84
CA THR A 71 10.12 6.82 2.99
C THR A 71 9.43 5.62 2.33
N LYS A 72 9.79 5.32 1.09
CA LYS A 72 9.17 4.31 0.22
C LYS A 72 10.12 3.96 -0.92
N ILE A 73 10.02 2.75 -1.47
CA ILE A 73 10.76 2.33 -2.68
C ILE A 73 9.78 2.01 -3.80
N MET A 74 10.11 2.48 -4.99
CA MET A 74 9.33 2.34 -6.21
C MET A 74 10.24 1.80 -7.31
N ILE A 75 9.86 0.70 -7.95
CA ILE A 75 10.64 0.00 -8.99
C ILE A 75 9.81 -0.04 -10.27
N GLU A 76 10.31 0.56 -11.34
CA GLU A 76 9.57 0.69 -12.60
C GLU A 76 10.41 0.29 -13.80
N GLU A 77 9.86 -0.56 -14.67
CA GLU A 77 10.47 -0.86 -15.98
C GLU A 77 11.93 -1.30 -15.85
N CYS A 78 12.26 -2.07 -14.80
CA CYS A 78 13.58 -2.61 -14.55
C CYS A 78 13.69 -4.06 -15.04
N LYS A 79 14.89 -4.46 -15.46
CA LYS A 79 15.19 -5.82 -15.88
C LYS A 79 16.40 -6.40 -15.16
N ASN A 80 16.33 -7.67 -14.78
CA ASN A 80 17.45 -8.37 -14.12
C ASN A 80 17.96 -7.60 -12.90
N LEU A 81 17.03 -7.15 -12.04
CA LEU A 81 17.32 -6.32 -10.89
C LEU A 81 17.43 -7.17 -9.63
N LYS A 82 18.49 -6.95 -8.85
CA LYS A 82 18.58 -7.42 -7.46
C LYS A 82 18.54 -6.22 -6.53
N LEU A 83 17.60 -6.23 -5.58
CA LEU A 83 17.52 -5.22 -4.53
C LEU A 83 17.67 -5.92 -3.18
N THR A 84 18.60 -5.43 -2.37
CA THR A 84 18.73 -5.79 -0.95
C THR A 84 18.37 -4.59 -0.11
N VAL A 85 17.44 -4.74 0.82
CA VAL A 85 17.02 -3.68 1.75
C VAL A 85 17.40 -4.07 3.17
N ASN A 86 18.37 -3.37 3.74
CA ASN A 86 18.91 -3.64 5.06
C ASN A 86 18.38 -2.70 6.15
N ASP A 87 17.87 -1.53 5.76
CA ASP A 87 17.37 -0.52 6.69
C ASP A 87 15.88 -0.22 6.46
N LYS A 88 15.30 0.62 7.33
CA LYS A 88 13.85 0.83 7.44
C LYS A 88 13.26 1.60 6.25
N ILE A 89 12.16 1.08 5.72
CA ILE A 89 11.23 1.83 4.87
C ILE A 89 10.10 2.36 5.76
N LEU A 90 9.94 3.68 5.87
CA LEU A 90 9.00 4.29 6.82
C LEU A 90 7.54 3.88 6.56
N THR A 91 7.15 3.79 5.29
CA THR A 91 5.82 3.31 4.90
C THR A 91 5.70 1.79 4.96
N SER A 92 6.82 1.07 5.08
CA SER A 92 6.91 -0.39 4.96
C SER A 92 6.32 -0.92 3.64
N ILE A 93 6.33 -0.11 2.57
CA ILE A 93 5.79 -0.43 1.26
C ILE A 93 6.90 -0.40 0.20
N ILE A 94 6.90 -1.42 -0.66
CA ILE A 94 7.59 -1.41 -1.96
C ILE A 94 6.57 -1.61 -3.07
N GLU A 95 6.68 -0.82 -4.14
CA GLU A 95 5.88 -1.03 -5.36
C GLU A 95 6.81 -1.41 -6.51
N VAL A 96 6.44 -2.44 -7.26
CA VAL A 96 7.16 -2.94 -8.43
C VAL A 96 6.17 -3.02 -9.58
N TRP A 97 6.48 -2.37 -10.70
CA TRP A 97 5.64 -2.48 -11.88
C TRP A 97 6.42 -2.53 -13.19
N LYS A 98 5.81 -3.19 -14.18
CA LYS A 98 6.36 -3.35 -15.54
C LYS A 98 7.79 -3.90 -15.58
N SER A 99 8.17 -4.69 -14.59
CA SER A 99 9.55 -5.13 -14.38
C SER A 99 9.68 -6.64 -14.56
N ASP A 100 10.83 -7.06 -15.08
CA ASP A 100 11.12 -8.44 -15.46
C ASP A 100 12.37 -8.96 -14.72
N ASN A 101 12.26 -10.15 -14.15
CA ASN A 101 13.36 -10.80 -13.42
C ASN A 101 13.90 -9.91 -12.28
N VAL A 102 13.06 -9.69 -11.26
CA VAL A 102 13.41 -8.89 -10.08
C VAL A 102 13.53 -9.79 -8.86
N ASN A 103 14.61 -9.64 -8.09
CA ASN A 103 14.84 -10.33 -6.84
C ASN A 103 14.94 -9.30 -5.70
N LEU A 104 14.00 -9.36 -4.75
CA LEU A 104 13.97 -8.51 -3.57
C LEU A 104 14.40 -9.33 -2.34
N ASN A 105 15.51 -8.94 -1.72
CA ASN A 105 15.99 -9.50 -0.47
C ASN A 105 15.73 -8.48 0.64
N LEU A 106 14.79 -8.81 1.52
CA LEU A 106 14.20 -7.89 2.49
C LEU A 106 14.68 -8.29 3.88
N ASN A 107 15.72 -7.58 4.34
CA ASN A 107 16.34 -7.81 5.64
C ASN A 107 15.75 -6.92 6.75
N SER A 108 14.88 -5.99 6.37
CA SER A 108 14.16 -5.07 7.25
C SER A 108 12.64 -5.20 7.08
N GLN A 109 11.88 -4.51 7.92
CA GLN A 109 10.42 -4.53 7.91
C GLN A 109 9.83 -3.90 6.64
N VAL A 110 9.30 -4.75 5.75
CA VAL A 110 8.54 -4.38 4.56
C VAL A 110 7.22 -5.13 4.58
N GLN A 111 6.20 -4.50 5.13
CA GLN A 111 4.93 -5.16 5.37
C GLN A 111 4.15 -5.41 4.08
N THR A 112 4.23 -4.52 3.10
CA THR A 112 3.47 -4.64 1.86
C THR A 112 4.35 -4.52 0.63
N VAL A 113 4.27 -5.50 -0.26
CA VAL A 113 4.82 -5.40 -1.61
C VAL A 113 3.68 -5.43 -2.61
N GLN A 114 3.61 -4.44 -3.50
CA GLN A 114 2.63 -4.39 -4.59
C GLN A 114 3.36 -4.65 -5.91
N ILE A 115 2.82 -5.59 -6.70
CA ILE A 115 3.45 -6.07 -7.93
C ILE A 115 2.45 -5.98 -9.08
N ASP A 116 2.77 -5.21 -10.11
CA ASP A 116 1.84 -4.96 -11.21
C ASP A 116 2.51 -5.09 -12.59
N HIS A 117 1.94 -5.86 -13.50
CA HIS A 117 2.48 -6.07 -14.85
C HIS A 117 3.93 -6.57 -14.86
N CYS A 118 4.26 -7.55 -14.01
CA CYS A 118 5.62 -8.06 -13.87
C CYS A 118 5.80 -9.49 -14.37
N LYS A 119 7.05 -9.90 -14.55
CA LYS A 119 7.41 -11.30 -14.82
C LYS A 119 8.60 -11.73 -13.98
N ASN A 120 8.54 -12.93 -13.43
CA ASN A 120 9.64 -13.53 -12.67
C ASN A 120 10.08 -12.66 -11.49
N ILE A 121 9.19 -12.50 -10.51
CA ILE A 121 9.44 -11.71 -9.30
C ILE A 121 9.70 -12.66 -8.13
N ASN A 122 10.81 -12.47 -7.44
CA ASN A 122 11.21 -13.27 -6.30
C ASN A 122 11.30 -12.39 -5.05
N LEU A 123 10.46 -12.66 -4.06
CA LEU A 123 10.45 -11.95 -2.78
C LEU A 123 11.03 -12.85 -1.69
N ASN A 124 12.09 -12.39 -1.03
CA ASN A 124 12.75 -13.12 0.04
C ASN A 124 12.76 -12.26 1.31
N TYR A 125 12.09 -12.73 2.36
CA TYR A 125 12.09 -12.10 3.69
C TYR A 125 12.97 -12.88 4.65
N ASN A 126 13.89 -12.21 5.34
CA ASN A 126 14.73 -12.87 6.34
C ASN A 126 14.02 -13.19 7.67
N ASN A 127 12.83 -12.63 7.89
CA ASN A 127 12.08 -12.76 9.15
C ASN A 127 10.56 -12.73 8.88
N PRO A 128 9.75 -13.63 9.47
CA PRO A 128 8.30 -13.62 9.26
C PRO A 128 7.61 -12.35 9.77
N ASN A 129 8.14 -11.70 10.81
CA ASN A 129 7.56 -10.48 11.38
C ASN A 129 7.73 -9.25 10.47
N HIS A 130 8.58 -9.34 9.45
CA HIS A 130 8.75 -8.27 8.47
C HIS A 130 7.66 -8.28 7.40
N PHE A 131 6.98 -9.40 7.20
CA PHE A 131 5.98 -9.61 6.16
C PHE A 131 4.55 -9.44 6.71
N TYR A 132 3.69 -8.75 5.95
CA TYR A 132 2.24 -8.73 6.20
C TYR A 132 1.46 -9.20 4.99
N SER A 133 1.75 -8.64 3.81
CA SER A 133 1.10 -9.04 2.57
C SER A 133 1.94 -8.78 1.33
N ALA A 134 1.71 -9.57 0.28
CA ALA A 134 2.05 -9.19 -1.08
C ALA A 134 0.78 -9.17 -1.94
N VAL A 135 0.62 -8.11 -2.72
CA VAL A 135 -0.50 -7.92 -3.64
C VAL A 135 0.06 -7.98 -5.05
N TRP A 136 -0.58 -8.74 -5.94
CA TRP A 136 -0.16 -8.79 -7.33
C TRP A 136 -1.30 -8.86 -8.33
N THR A 137 -1.07 -8.29 -9.50
CA THR A 137 -1.95 -8.36 -10.66
C THR A 137 -1.12 -8.38 -11.94
N THR A 138 -1.67 -8.96 -13.00
CA THR A 138 -1.02 -9.07 -14.32
C THR A 138 0.45 -9.53 -14.23
N THR A 139 0.75 -10.40 -13.27
CA THR A 139 2.12 -10.84 -12.96
C THR A 139 2.27 -12.34 -13.13
N SER A 140 3.28 -12.77 -13.87
CA SER A 140 3.61 -14.20 -14.08
C SER A 140 4.87 -14.58 -13.33
N LYS A 141 4.96 -15.84 -12.86
CA LYS A 141 6.14 -16.37 -12.15
C LYS A 141 6.48 -15.53 -10.90
N PHE A 142 5.54 -15.44 -9.97
CA PHE A 142 5.75 -14.78 -8.68
C PHE A 142 6.13 -15.83 -7.62
N SER A 143 7.25 -15.65 -6.94
CA SER A 143 7.67 -16.45 -5.80
C SER A 143 7.81 -15.61 -4.52
N LEU A 144 7.45 -16.21 -3.40
CA LEU A 144 7.63 -15.67 -2.07
C LEU A 144 8.30 -16.72 -1.19
N LYS A 145 9.39 -16.33 -0.54
CA LYS A 145 10.07 -17.09 0.49
C LYS A 145 10.21 -16.26 1.75
N ILE A 146 9.93 -16.87 2.88
CA ILE A 146 10.10 -16.26 4.19
C ILE A 146 10.94 -17.21 5.03
N PHE A 147 12.05 -16.69 5.53
CA PHE A 147 13.04 -17.39 6.31
C PHE A 147 12.80 -17.13 7.80
N GLU A 148 13.19 -18.09 8.64
CA GLU A 148 13.29 -17.94 10.09
C GLU A 148 14.57 -18.66 10.53
N ASN A 149 15.46 -17.95 11.22
CA ASN A 149 16.79 -18.48 11.60
C ASN A 149 17.56 -19.08 10.41
N ASP A 150 17.61 -18.34 9.29
CA ASP A 150 18.27 -18.73 8.03
C ASP A 150 17.73 -19.99 7.35
N GLN A 151 16.57 -20.50 7.78
CA GLN A 151 15.89 -21.63 7.15
C GLN A 151 14.61 -21.17 6.45
N GLU A 152 14.37 -21.69 5.23
CA GLU A 152 13.11 -21.49 4.52
C GLU A 152 11.95 -22.08 5.33
N LYS A 153 11.07 -21.23 5.85
CA LYS A 153 9.93 -21.65 6.67
C LYS A 153 8.63 -21.61 5.89
N TYR A 154 8.46 -20.62 5.04
CA TYR A 154 7.27 -20.46 4.21
C TYR A 154 7.66 -20.19 2.76
N THR A 155 7.03 -20.92 1.85
CA THR A 155 7.29 -20.80 0.42
C THR A 155 5.99 -20.80 -0.36
N PHE A 156 5.90 -19.92 -1.34
CA PHE A 156 4.81 -19.85 -2.31
C PHE A 156 5.39 -19.62 -3.70
N ASN A 157 4.85 -20.33 -4.69
CA ASN A 157 5.21 -20.15 -6.09
C ASN A 157 3.92 -20.10 -6.92
N ASN A 158 3.75 -19.02 -7.67
CA ASN A 158 2.76 -18.90 -8.72
C ASN A 158 3.44 -19.11 -10.07
N GLU A 159 3.40 -20.35 -10.56
CA GLU A 159 3.98 -20.73 -11.86
C GLU A 159 3.04 -20.46 -13.04
N LYS A 160 1.84 -19.90 -12.79
CA LYS A 160 0.92 -19.59 -13.88
C LYS A 160 1.53 -18.51 -14.76
N ASP A 161 1.82 -18.87 -16.00
CA ASP A 161 1.85 -17.92 -17.10
C ASP A 161 0.41 -17.40 -17.21
N ASN A 162 0.20 -16.09 -17.06
CA ASN A 162 -1.15 -15.54 -17.05
C ASN A 162 -1.86 -15.90 -18.36
N GLU A 163 -2.79 -16.86 -18.31
CA GLU A 163 -3.81 -16.99 -19.33
C GLU A 163 -4.58 -15.66 -19.39
N GLU A 164 -4.93 -15.25 -20.61
CA GLU A 164 -5.46 -13.95 -21.04
C GLU A 164 -6.72 -13.43 -20.30
N ASP A 165 -7.25 -14.15 -19.31
CA ASP A 165 -8.69 -14.17 -19.05
C ASP A 165 -9.17 -13.44 -17.78
N SER A 166 -8.36 -12.53 -17.22
CA SER A 166 -8.94 -11.49 -16.35
C SER A 166 -8.00 -10.30 -16.15
N LEU A 167 -8.13 -9.30 -17.02
CA LEU A 167 -7.46 -8.00 -16.94
C LEU A 167 -7.64 -7.22 -15.60
N ASN A 168 -8.43 -7.73 -14.64
CA ASN A 168 -8.80 -7.02 -13.41
C ASN A 168 -8.69 -7.85 -12.11
N LYS A 169 -8.22 -9.11 -12.14
CA LYS A 169 -8.11 -9.90 -10.90
C LYS A 169 -6.80 -9.58 -10.17
N GLN A 170 -6.94 -8.95 -9.01
CA GLN A 170 -5.84 -8.75 -8.08
C GLN A 170 -5.84 -9.88 -7.06
N ASN A 171 -4.67 -10.40 -6.73
CA ASN A 171 -4.49 -11.40 -5.69
C ASN A 171 -3.75 -10.78 -4.51
N ILE A 172 -3.97 -11.32 -3.32
CA ILE A 172 -3.23 -10.98 -2.12
C ILE A 172 -2.83 -12.25 -1.40
N ILE A 173 -1.60 -12.30 -0.89
CA ILE A 173 -1.10 -13.39 -0.05
C ILE A 173 -0.72 -12.83 1.31
N ARG A 174 -1.13 -13.52 2.38
CA ARG A 174 -0.83 -13.18 3.77
C ARG A 174 -0.42 -14.41 4.56
N LEU A 175 0.28 -14.21 5.68
CA LEU A 175 0.53 -15.25 6.66
C LEU A 175 -0.60 -15.24 7.70
N ILE A 176 -1.50 -16.22 7.63
CA ILE A 176 -2.66 -16.35 8.53
C ILE A 176 -2.53 -17.70 9.23
N ASP A 177 -2.56 -17.70 10.57
CA ASP A 177 -2.41 -18.91 11.39
C ASP A 177 -1.23 -19.79 10.96
N ASN A 178 -0.07 -19.15 10.75
CA ASN A 178 1.18 -19.77 10.28
C ASN A 178 1.06 -20.48 8.92
N LYS A 179 0.15 -20.04 8.05
CA LYS A 179 0.02 -20.54 6.67
C LYS A 179 -0.04 -19.39 5.69
N LEU A 180 0.63 -19.55 4.55
CA LEU A 180 0.47 -18.61 3.44
C LEU A 180 -0.89 -18.87 2.78
N VAL A 181 -1.76 -17.86 2.83
CA VAL A 181 -3.11 -17.89 2.28
C VAL A 181 -3.20 -16.88 1.17
N THR A 182 -3.54 -17.34 -0.03
CA THR A 182 -3.82 -16.49 -1.20
C THR A 182 -5.32 -16.31 -1.37
N GLU A 183 -5.75 -15.07 -1.52
CA GLU A 183 -7.15 -14.69 -1.72
C GLU A 183 -7.25 -13.71 -2.91
N GLU A 184 -8.42 -13.65 -3.53
CA GLU A 184 -8.73 -12.55 -4.46
C GLU A 184 -8.94 -11.26 -3.66
N LEU A 185 -8.26 -10.21 -4.08
CA LEU A 185 -8.41 -8.87 -3.54
C LEU A 185 -9.57 -8.17 -4.26
N VAL A 186 -10.62 -7.90 -3.51
CA VAL A 186 -11.79 -7.16 -3.98
C VAL A 186 -11.74 -5.72 -3.46
N ARG A 187 -12.66 -4.88 -3.95
CA ARG A 187 -12.81 -3.49 -3.51
C ARG A 187 -14.15 -3.33 -2.84
N ALA A 188 -14.11 -2.95 -1.57
CA ALA A 188 -15.25 -2.55 -0.77
C ALA A 188 -15.82 -1.20 -1.22
N GLU A 189 -16.88 -0.73 -0.54
CA GLU A 189 -17.30 0.66 -0.60
C GLU A 189 -16.10 1.62 -0.40
N ASN A 190 -16.11 2.74 -1.12
CA ASN A 190 -15.01 3.72 -1.17
C ASN A 190 -13.66 3.14 -1.64
N TRP A 191 -13.67 2.07 -2.44
CA TRP A 191 -12.46 1.46 -3.02
C TRP A 191 -11.47 0.91 -2.00
N PHE A 192 -11.92 0.59 -0.79
CA PHE A 192 -11.05 0.00 0.22
C PHE A 192 -10.64 -1.44 -0.19
N PRO A 193 -9.34 -1.77 -0.24
CA PRO A 193 -8.87 -3.11 -0.62
C PRO A 193 -9.19 -4.11 0.51
N ILE A 194 -9.92 -5.18 0.18
CA ILE A 194 -10.35 -6.19 1.15
C ILE A 194 -10.44 -7.58 0.51
N THR A 195 -10.40 -8.66 1.28
CA THR A 195 -10.76 -10.00 0.78
C THR A 195 -12.22 -10.33 1.01
N GLN A 196 -12.76 -11.32 0.29
CA GLN A 196 -14.14 -11.79 0.53
C GLN A 196 -14.34 -12.31 1.97
N ARG A 197 -13.32 -12.95 2.54
CA ARG A 197 -13.35 -13.44 3.93
C ARG A 197 -13.47 -12.26 4.91
N GLU A 198 -12.59 -11.26 4.77
CA GLU A 198 -12.60 -10.05 5.60
C GLU A 198 -13.91 -9.27 5.46
N TRP A 199 -14.46 -9.18 4.25
CA TRP A 199 -15.75 -8.53 4.00
C TRP A 199 -16.91 -9.24 4.72
N LYS A 200 -16.93 -10.58 4.69
CA LYS A 200 -17.93 -11.38 5.43
C LYS A 200 -17.79 -11.16 6.93
N GLU A 201 -16.58 -11.22 7.47
CA GLU A 201 -16.29 -10.98 8.89
C GLU A 201 -16.73 -9.58 9.32
N TRP A 202 -16.44 -8.56 8.51
CA TRP A 202 -16.83 -7.18 8.76
C TRP A 202 -18.35 -7.01 8.76
N THR A 203 -19.03 -7.57 7.75
CA THR A 203 -20.50 -7.48 7.63
C THR A 203 -21.19 -8.10 8.85
N VAL A 204 -20.74 -9.27 9.32
CA VAL A 204 -21.28 -9.92 10.52
C VAL A 204 -21.09 -9.04 11.77
N LYS A 205 -19.88 -8.49 11.96
CA LYS A 205 -19.59 -7.59 13.09
C LYS A 205 -20.43 -6.29 13.02
N ALA A 206 -20.59 -5.73 11.83
CA ALA A 206 -21.38 -4.53 11.60
C ALA A 206 -22.86 -4.77 11.93
N SER A 207 -23.43 -5.89 11.48
CA SER A 207 -24.81 -6.28 11.81
C SER A 207 -25.00 -6.50 13.32
N ALA A 208 -24.09 -7.19 13.99
CA ALA A 208 -24.15 -7.41 15.44
C ALA A 208 -24.07 -6.09 16.24
N ASN A 209 -23.21 -5.17 15.81
CA ASN A 209 -23.09 -3.85 16.44
C ASN A 209 -24.33 -2.98 16.22
N ALA A 210 -24.91 -3.01 15.01
CA ALA A 210 -26.13 -2.28 14.70
C ALA A 210 -27.31 -2.78 15.55
N GLU A 211 -27.43 -4.10 15.75
CA GLU A 211 -28.46 -4.67 16.62
C GLU A 211 -28.25 -4.28 18.08
N ARG A 212 -27.01 -4.31 18.57
CA ARG A 212 -26.68 -3.85 19.93
C ARG A 212 -27.00 -2.38 20.16
N LEU A 213 -26.80 -1.52 19.15
CA LEU A 213 -27.14 -0.10 19.23
C LEU A 213 -28.66 0.10 19.28
N ARG A 214 -29.42 -0.60 18.44
CA ARG A 214 -30.90 -0.56 18.45
C ARG A 214 -31.47 -1.00 19.80
N GLN A 215 -30.89 -2.04 20.40
CA GLN A 215 -31.34 -2.53 21.69
C GLN A 215 -31.08 -1.51 22.81
N LYS A 216 -29.89 -0.90 22.83
CA LYS A 216 -29.58 0.19 23.78
C LYS A 216 -30.50 1.39 23.62
N GLU A 217 -30.88 1.72 22.39
CA GLU A 217 -31.79 2.85 22.13
C GLU A 217 -33.21 2.55 22.62
N LYS A 218 -33.72 1.33 22.39
CA LYS A 218 -35.01 0.87 22.96
C LYS A 218 -35.00 0.92 24.49
N GLU A 219 -33.97 0.39 25.12
CA GLU A 219 -33.83 0.39 26.59
C GLU A 219 -33.79 1.82 27.16
N LYS A 220 -33.13 2.74 26.45
CA LYS A 220 -33.10 4.16 26.83
C LYS A 220 -34.48 4.81 26.74
N VAL A 221 -35.20 4.60 25.63
CA VAL A 221 -36.57 5.13 25.45
C VAL A 221 -37.53 4.55 26.49
N GLU A 222 -37.44 3.25 26.79
CA GLU A 222 -38.26 2.62 27.83
C GLU A 222 -37.94 3.17 29.23
N ALA A 223 -36.67 3.43 29.54
CA ALA A 223 -36.27 4.04 30.80
C ALA A 223 -36.75 5.50 30.93
N GLU A 224 -36.68 6.28 29.84
CA GLU A 224 -37.19 7.65 29.80
C GLU A 224 -38.72 7.70 29.97
N ASN A 225 -39.46 6.79 29.32
CA ASN A 225 -40.90 6.70 29.46
C ASN A 225 -41.33 6.31 30.89
N LYS A 226 -40.66 5.34 31.52
CA LYS A 226 -40.93 4.96 32.92
C LYS A 226 -40.63 6.09 33.91
N ASN A 227 -39.58 6.87 33.67
CA ASN A 227 -39.27 8.03 34.52
C ASN A 227 -40.33 9.14 34.37
N ASN A 228 -40.82 9.39 33.16
CA ASN A 228 -41.89 10.38 32.93
C ASN A 228 -43.23 9.95 33.57
N GLU A 229 -43.59 8.67 33.51
CA GLU A 229 -44.79 8.14 34.17
C GLU A 229 -44.73 8.27 35.71
N ASN A 230 -43.57 8.01 36.31
CA ASN A 230 -43.38 8.17 37.77
C ASN A 230 -43.37 9.63 38.22
N THR A 231 -42.97 10.57 37.36
CA THR A 231 -42.94 12.01 37.69
C THR A 231 -44.36 12.60 37.69
N ASN A 232 -45.18 12.22 36.71
CA ASN A 232 -46.59 12.68 36.63
C ASN A 232 -47.47 12.12 37.75
N ASN A 233 -47.18 10.92 38.28
CA ASN A 233 -47.97 10.35 39.37
C ASN A 233 -47.67 11.01 40.74
N ASN A 234 -46.54 11.69 40.90
CA ASN A 234 -46.20 12.38 42.15
C ASN A 234 -46.74 13.82 42.23
N GLU A 235 -47.11 14.45 41.11
CA GLU A 235 -47.68 15.80 41.11
C GLU A 235 -49.20 15.83 41.40
N THR A 236 -49.90 14.68 41.30
CA THR A 236 -51.35 14.60 41.54
C THR A 236 -51.76 14.32 42.99
N THR A 237 -50.81 14.33 43.94
CA THR A 237 -51.05 13.93 45.35
C THR A 237 -50.79 15.05 46.38
N ASN A 238 -50.77 16.31 45.97
CA ASN A 238 -50.71 17.47 46.89
C ASN A 238 -52.00 18.30 46.84
#